data_AF-A0A0D6L926-F1
#
_entry.id   AF-A0A0D6L926-F1
#
_cell.length_a   1.000
_cell.length_b   1.000
_cell.length_c   1.000
_cell.angle_alpha   90.00
_cell.angle_beta   90.00
_cell.angle_gamma   90.00
#
_symmetry.space_group_name_H-M   'P 1'
#
loop_
_entity.id
_entity.type
_entity.pdbx_description
1 polymer ?
#
loop_
_entity_poly.entity_id
_entity_poly.type
_entity_poly.pdbx_seq_one_letter_code
_entity_poly.pdbx_strand_id
1 'polypeptide(L)' 'MLDLLSCDEPMTLEMVYPASVFITGANRGIGLGLVREFLKVSSVKNVIAGARNPDSAKTDGCWHGISGLE' A
#
# COMPACT_ATOMS: atom_id res chain seq x y z
N MET A 1 -21.59 15.10 28.21
CA MET A 1 -20.96 14.02 28.96
C MET A 1 -20.45 13.04 27.93
N LEU A 2 -19.20 13.20 27.48
CA LEU A 2 -18.59 12.26 26.55
C LEU A 2 -18.13 11.08 27.41
N ASP A 3 -18.82 9.95 27.27
CA ASP A 3 -18.37 8.71 27.89
C ASP A 3 -17.13 8.21 27.18
N LEU A 4 -16.04 8.49 27.87
CA LEU A 4 -14.73 7.88 27.86
C LEU A 4 -14.89 6.34 27.87
N LEU A 5 -14.97 5.73 26.68
CA LEU A 5 -14.81 4.29 26.53
C LEU A 5 -13.32 3.95 26.71
N SER A 6 -12.93 3.87 27.98
CA SER A 6 -11.97 2.88 28.44
C SER A 6 -12.57 1.50 28.17
N CYS A 7 -11.83 0.63 27.50
CA CYS A 7 -11.72 -0.79 27.83
C CYS A 7 -10.75 -1.43 26.83
N ASP A 8 -9.65 -1.95 27.38
CA ASP A 8 -8.88 -3.07 26.86
C ASP A 8 -9.81 -4.25 26.52
N GLU A 9 -10.55 -4.17 25.40
CA GLU A 9 -11.17 -5.37 24.83
C GLU A 9 -10.06 -6.14 24.12
N PRO A 10 -9.92 -7.47 24.35
CA PRO A 10 -8.92 -8.28 23.68
C PRO A 10 -9.30 -8.34 22.21
N MET A 11 -8.82 -7.34 21.47
CA MET A 11 -8.80 -7.33 20.03
C MET A 11 -8.06 -8.61 19.68
N THR A 12 -8.80 -9.62 19.23
CA THR A 12 -8.29 -10.48 18.18
C THR A 12 -7.74 -9.49 17.17
N LEU A 13 -6.43 -9.28 17.20
CA LEU A 13 -5.74 -8.31 16.37
C LEU A 13 -5.76 -8.93 14.97
N GLU A 14 -6.96 -9.02 14.40
CA GLU A 14 -7.20 -9.13 12.98
C GLU A 14 -6.39 -7.98 12.43
N MET A 15 -5.25 -8.32 11.86
CA MET A 15 -4.29 -7.37 11.39
C MET A 15 -4.97 -6.67 10.20
N VAL A 16 -5.64 -5.54 10.47
CA VAL A 16 -6.43 -4.83 9.48
C VAL A 16 -5.46 -4.11 8.57
N TYR A 17 -5.23 -4.70 7.39
CA TYR A 17 -4.54 -4.02 6.32
C TYR A 17 -5.49 -3.04 5.63
N PRO A 18 -4.98 -1.87 5.19
CA PRO A 18 -5.77 -0.94 4.41
C PRO A 18 -6.21 -1.61 3.10
N ALA A 19 -7.45 -1.36 2.68
CA ALA A 19 -7.96 -1.86 1.41
C ALA A 19 -7.18 -1.30 0.20
N SER A 20 -6.57 -0.11 0.33
CA SER A 20 -5.78 0.54 -0.71
C SER A 20 -4.55 1.25 -0.15
N VAL A 21 -3.40 1.13 -0.82
CA VAL A 21 -2.14 1.78 -0.44
C VAL A 21 -1.54 2.51 -1.64
N PHE A 22 -1.06 3.74 -1.42
CA PHE A 22 -0.24 4.48 -2.38
C PHE A 22 1.21 4.58 -1.86
N ILE A 23 2.17 4.10 -2.65
CA ILE A 23 3.58 4.02 -2.26
C ILE A 23 4.41 4.88 -3.20
N THR A 24 5.11 5.89 -2.67
CA THR A 24 6.03 6.73 -3.45
C THR A 24 7.44 6.13 -3.48
N GLY A 25 8.23 6.45 -4.52
CA GLY A 25 9.57 5.88 -4.69
C GLY A 25 9.56 4.36 -4.92
N ALA A 26 8.44 3.83 -5.42
CA ALA A 26 8.17 2.41 -5.54
C ALA A 26 8.96 1.70 -6.66
N ASN A 27 9.80 2.44 -7.40
CA ASN A 27 10.66 1.86 -8.43
C ASN A 27 11.97 1.27 -7.87
N ARG A 28 12.33 1.52 -6.60
CA ARG A 28 13.62 1.09 -6.02
C ARG A 28 13.51 0.90 -4.50
N GLY A 29 14.55 0.30 -3.92
CA GLY A 29 14.77 0.28 -2.47
C GLY A 29 13.58 -0.25 -1.67
N ILE A 30 13.29 0.39 -0.54
CA ILE A 30 12.23 -0.02 0.39
C ILE A 30 10.85 0.13 -0.23
N GLY A 31 10.61 1.15 -1.05
CA GLY A 31 9.32 1.35 -1.72
C GLY A 31 8.93 0.16 -2.59
N LEU A 32 9.87 -0.37 -3.38
CA LEU A 32 9.65 -1.59 -4.17
C LEU A 32 9.44 -2.82 -3.28
N GLY A 33 10.18 -2.91 -2.16
CA GLY A 33 10.00 -3.98 -1.16
C GLY A 33 8.59 -3.97 -0.55
N LEU A 34 8.08 -2.79 -0.20
CA LEU A 34 6.73 -2.63 0.35
C LEU A 34 5.66 -3.02 -0.67
N VAL A 35 5.77 -2.60 -1.93
CA VAL A 35 4.85 -3.04 -2.99
C VAL A 35 4.79 -4.57 -3.05
N ARG A 36 5.94 -5.24 -3.05
CA ARG A 36 6.01 -6.71 -3.10
C ARG A 36 5.38 -7.38 -1.89
N GLU A 37 5.47 -6.77 -0.72
CA GLU A 37 4.87 -7.31 0.50
C GLU A 37 3.35 -7.10 0.54
N PHE A 38 2.88 -5.89 0.19
CA PHE A 38 1.45 -5.58 0.14
C PHE A 38 0.71 -6.40 -0.93
N LEU A 39 1.36 -6.77 -2.03
CA LEU A 39 0.78 -7.66 -3.04
C LEU A 39 0.53 -9.10 -2.54
N LYS A 40 1.18 -9.53 -1.46
CA LYS A 40 0.95 -10.86 -0.86
C LYS A 40 -0.26 -10.87 0.07
N VAL A 41 -0.76 -9.69 0.47
CA VAL A 41 -1.84 -9.54 1.43
C VAL A 41 -3.18 -9.54 0.69
N SER A 42 -3.96 -10.60 0.85
CA SER A 42 -5.26 -10.78 0.15
C SER A 42 -6.33 -9.75 0.52
N SER A 43 -6.23 -9.12 1.69
CA SER A 43 -7.16 -8.06 2.12
C SER A 43 -6.86 -6.69 1.48
N VAL A 44 -5.65 -6.52 0.92
CA VAL A 44 -5.27 -5.30 0.18
C VAL A 44 -5.76 -5.47 -1.26
N LYS A 45 -6.71 -4.62 -1.66
CA LYS A 45 -7.33 -4.68 -2.99
C LYS A 45 -6.52 -3.91 -4.02
N ASN A 46 -6.01 -2.74 -3.63
CA ASN A 46 -5.34 -1.81 -4.53
C ASN A 46 -3.96 -1.42 -4.00
N VAL A 47 -2.91 -1.66 -4.78
CA VAL A 47 -1.56 -1.13 -4.52
C VAL A 47 -1.16 -0.23 -5.67
N ILE A 48 -1.05 1.07 -5.40
CA ILE A 48 -0.68 2.09 -6.39
C ILE A 48 0.79 2.43 -6.16
N ALA A 49 1.64 2.06 -7.11
CA ALA A 49 3.08 2.27 -7.05
C ALA A 49 3.46 3.56 -7.80
N GLY A 50 3.75 4.62 -7.06
CA GLY A 50 4.22 5.89 -7.59
C GLY A 50 5.73 5.90 -7.82
N ALA A 51 6.15 6.30 -9.02
CA ALA A 51 7.54 6.52 -9.39
C ALA A 51 7.68 7.75 -10.29
N ARG A 52 8.84 8.42 -10.25
CA ARG A 52 9.13 9.57 -11.13
C ARG A 52 9.19 9.19 -12.61
N ASN A 53 9.70 8.00 -12.90
CA ASN A 53 9.73 7.46 -14.25
C ASN A 53 9.16 6.03 -14.22
N PRO A 54 7.95 5.80 -14.74
CA PRO A 54 7.34 4.47 -14.74
C PRO A 54 8.15 3.46 -15.57
N ASP A 55 8.84 3.89 -16.63
CA ASP A 55 9.68 3.01 -17.47
C ASP A 55 10.91 2.47 -16.73
N SER A 56 11.32 3.15 -15.65
CA SER A 56 12.40 2.68 -14.79
C SER A 56 11.99 1.53 -13.87
N ALA A 57 10.71 1.19 -13.81
CA ALA A 57 10.20 0.05 -13.07
C ALA A 57 10.49 -1.25 -13.84
N LYS A 58 11.63 -1.87 -13.53
CA LYS A 58 11.96 -3.21 -14.01
C LYS A 58 11.15 -4.24 -13.21
N THR A 59 10.07 -4.79 -13.78
CA THR A 59 9.65 -6.23 -13.79
C THR A 59 8.13 -6.42 -13.96
N ASP A 60 7.78 -7.33 -14.89
CA ASP A 60 6.73 -8.39 -14.95
C ASP A 60 5.27 -8.11 -14.54
N GLY A 61 4.94 -6.93 -14.02
CA GLY A 61 3.57 -6.52 -13.67
C GLY A 61 3.01 -5.51 -14.67
N CYS A 62 1.69 -5.52 -14.87
CA CYS A 62 1.00 -4.47 -15.62
C CYS A 62 1.05 -3.14 -14.85
N TRP A 63 2.02 -2.29 -15.15
CA TRP A 63 2.05 -0.90 -14.71
C TRP A 63 1.04 -0.10 -15.53
N HIS A 64 -0.10 0.24 -14.93
CA HIS A 64 -0.96 1.28 -15.50
C HIS A 64 -0.37 2.63 -15.11
N GLY A 65 0.49 3.16 -15.98
CA GLY A 65 1.01 4.52 -15.84
C GLY A 65 -0.15 5.51 -15.87
N ILE A 66 -0.44 6.16 -14.74
CA ILE A 66 -1.20 7.41 -14.73
C ILE A 66 -0.30 8.50 -15.29
N SER A 67 -0.26 8.63 -16.62
CA SER A 67 0.52 9.62 -17.37
C SER A 67 -0.07 11.04 -17.26
N GLY A 68 -0.54 11.47 -16.08
CA GLY A 68 -1.47 12.61 -15.98
C GLY A 68 -1.33 13.51 -14.76
N LEU A 69 -0.14 13.63 -14.16
CA LEU A 69 0.15 14.70 -13.20
C LEU A 69 1.44 15.39 -13.64
N GLU A 70 1.28 16.40 -14.49
CA GLU A 70 2.16 17.58 -14.52
C GLU A 70 2.06 18.34 -13.18
#